data_AF-W0IYH1-F1
#
_entry.id   AF-W0IYH1-F1
#
_cell.length_a   1.000
_cell.length_b   1.000
_cell.length_c   1.000
_cell.angle_alpha   90.00
_cell.angle_beta   90.00
_cell.angle_gamma   90.00
#
_symmetry.space_group_name_H-M   'P 1'
#
loop_
_entity.id
_entity.type
_entity.pdbx_description
1 polymer ?
#
loop_
_entity_poly.entity_id
_entity_poly.type
_entity_poly.pdbx_seq_one_letter_code
_entity_poly.pdbx_strand_id
1 'polypeptide(L)'
;MKSYLRTSLLRRTVASLLIATASLAPLTIAHAQSQTLALFDFAGSSTSSSATPVDNLDVSSLAPGDFTGADDGRYGSNTNGYFSRAANSTGVGFLATSKDDALTLGDYVEFSLTPTNSDVLSLDKLTLKLGNQRGSVSTETAVAAFTVHFFVRASFDDFQSYQELIADTTSSRSAKAAGASGSGTSVSLSTVTIDFASLADFQNIDTSVAFRIYAFIETTERHSSQMAYFVGKGTELTGTVTAVPEPATWVILAGIAGLAVACLRRR
;
A
#
# COMPACT_ATOMS: atom_id res chain seq x y z
N MET A 1 47.80 -45.84 -31.05
CA MET A 1 46.77 -46.11 -30.01
C MET A 1 46.71 -45.09 -28.86
N LYS A 2 47.79 -44.42 -28.42
CA LYS A 2 47.75 -43.46 -27.29
C LYS A 2 46.89 -42.18 -27.51
N SER A 3 46.62 -41.79 -28.77
CA SER A 3 45.85 -40.57 -29.10
C SER A 3 44.35 -40.71 -28.81
N TYR A 4 43.75 -41.87 -29.05
CA TYR A 4 42.30 -42.10 -28.90
C TYR A 4 41.79 -42.13 -27.45
N LEU A 5 42.66 -42.48 -26.49
CA LEU A 5 42.31 -42.53 -25.07
C LEU A 5 42.23 -41.14 -24.42
N ARG A 6 43.01 -40.16 -24.89
CA ARG A 6 42.98 -38.79 -24.35
C ARG A 6 41.73 -38.02 -24.78
N THR A 7 41.26 -38.23 -26.01
CA THR A 7 40.07 -37.57 -26.54
C THR A 7 38.78 -38.07 -25.89
N SER A 8 38.69 -39.32 -25.46
CA SER A 8 37.47 -39.86 -24.83
C SER A 8 37.30 -39.40 -23.37
N LEU A 9 38.38 -39.32 -22.60
CA LEU A 9 38.34 -38.85 -21.21
C LEU A 9 37.93 -37.38 -21.14
N LEU A 10 38.53 -36.53 -21.98
CA LEU A 10 38.24 -35.09 -22.05
C LEU A 10 36.78 -34.81 -22.48
N ARG A 11 36.21 -35.65 -23.36
CA ARG A 11 34.80 -35.55 -23.76
C ARG A 11 33.85 -35.85 -22.61
N ARG A 12 34.17 -36.84 -21.77
CA ARG A 12 33.36 -37.18 -20.59
C ARG A 12 33.40 -36.06 -19.55
N THR A 13 34.59 -35.50 -19.25
CA THR A 13 34.71 -34.42 -18.26
C THR A 13 33.97 -33.15 -18.68
N VAL A 14 34.05 -32.77 -19.96
CA VAL A 14 33.35 -31.59 -20.48
C VAL A 14 31.83 -31.80 -20.53
N ALA A 15 31.35 -33.00 -20.91
CA ALA A 15 29.93 -33.32 -20.87
C ALA A 15 29.38 -33.29 -19.44
N SER A 16 30.14 -33.82 -18.46
CA SER A 16 29.77 -33.75 -17.04
C SER A 16 29.73 -32.30 -16.52
N LEU A 17 30.64 -31.43 -16.97
CA LEU A 17 30.67 -30.02 -16.57
C LEU A 17 29.49 -29.23 -17.16
N LEU A 18 29.12 -29.50 -18.43
CA LEU A 18 27.94 -28.90 -19.09
C LEU A 18 26.63 -29.36 -18.46
N ILE A 19 26.54 -30.63 -18.05
CA ILE A 19 25.36 -31.15 -17.34
C ILE A 19 25.29 -30.54 -15.93
N ALA A 20 26.43 -30.38 -15.25
CA ALA A 20 26.49 -29.75 -13.93
C ALA A 20 26.10 -28.25 -13.96
N THR A 21 26.54 -27.49 -14.97
CA THR A 21 26.15 -26.09 -15.13
C THR A 21 24.70 -25.92 -15.59
N ALA A 22 24.16 -26.82 -16.41
CA ALA A 22 22.74 -26.85 -16.75
C ALA A 22 21.86 -27.19 -15.53
N SER A 23 22.34 -28.04 -14.62
CA SER A 23 21.63 -28.37 -13.37
C SER A 23 21.75 -27.33 -12.26
N LEU A 24 22.70 -26.39 -12.37
CA LEU A 24 22.83 -25.22 -11.49
C LEU A 24 22.10 -23.99 -12.03
N ALA A 25 21.48 -24.10 -13.20
CA ALA A 25 20.64 -23.07 -13.80
C ALA A 25 19.14 -23.40 -13.78
N PRO A 26 18.53 -23.90 -12.69
CA PRO A 26 17.30 -23.23 -12.31
C PRO A 26 17.76 -21.84 -11.86
N LEU A 27 17.92 -20.92 -12.83
CA LEU A 27 17.48 -19.55 -12.59
C LEU A 27 16.04 -19.75 -12.18
N THR A 28 15.82 -19.90 -10.88
CA THR A 28 14.51 -19.76 -10.30
C THR A 28 14.17 -18.31 -10.59
N ILE A 29 13.59 -18.08 -11.76
CA ILE A 29 12.40 -17.24 -11.86
C ILE A 29 11.39 -17.97 -10.97
N ALA A 30 11.61 -17.91 -9.66
CA ALA A 30 10.58 -18.16 -8.69
C ALA A 30 9.53 -17.18 -9.16
N HIS A 31 8.44 -17.72 -9.71
CA HIS A 31 7.28 -16.90 -9.96
C HIS A 31 6.89 -16.43 -8.57
N ALA A 32 7.28 -15.19 -8.25
CA ALA A 32 7.00 -14.62 -6.96
C ALA A 32 5.49 -14.73 -6.79
N GLN A 33 5.06 -15.54 -5.83
CA GLN A 33 3.65 -15.70 -5.57
C GLN A 33 3.18 -14.42 -4.89
N SER A 34 2.02 -13.93 -5.29
CA SER A 34 1.36 -12.84 -4.58
C SER A 34 1.24 -13.19 -3.11
N GLN A 35 1.72 -12.30 -2.25
CA GLN A 35 1.69 -12.44 -0.80
C GLN A 35 1.20 -11.14 -0.17
N THR A 36 0.78 -11.20 1.09
CA THR A 36 0.48 -10.00 1.89
C THR A 36 1.79 -9.27 2.19
N LEU A 37 1.95 -8.09 1.59
CA LEU A 37 3.10 -7.22 1.75
C LEU A 37 2.99 -6.32 2.98
N ALA A 38 1.77 -5.88 3.29
CA ALA A 38 1.48 -5.10 4.47
C ALA A 38 0.09 -5.45 4.99
N LEU A 39 -0.02 -5.65 6.29
CA LEU A 39 -1.30 -5.75 7.01
C LEU A 39 -1.27 -4.72 8.13
N PHE A 40 -2.13 -3.70 8.03
CA PHE A 40 -2.26 -2.66 9.03
C PHE A 40 -3.28 -3.08 10.09
N ASP A 41 -2.78 -3.37 11.29
CA ASP A 41 -3.61 -3.64 12.46
C ASP A 41 -3.52 -2.48 13.47
N PHE A 42 -4.67 -2.11 14.02
CA PHE A 42 -4.82 -1.06 15.02
C PHE A 42 -5.00 -1.74 16.37
N ALA A 43 -3.89 -1.95 17.09
CA ALA A 43 -3.91 -2.49 18.44
C ALA A 43 -3.84 -1.36 19.46
N GLY A 44 -4.90 -1.21 20.27
CA GLY A 44 -4.94 -0.23 21.37
C GLY A 44 -5.33 1.19 20.95
N SER A 45 -5.05 2.17 21.82
CA SER A 45 -5.35 3.60 21.61
C SER A 45 -4.17 4.38 21.00
N SER A 46 -3.19 3.70 20.40
CA SER A 46 -2.01 4.36 19.85
C SER A 46 -2.34 5.08 18.54
N THR A 47 -1.62 6.17 18.30
CA THR A 47 -1.67 7.01 17.10
C THR A 47 -0.90 6.41 15.92
N SER A 48 -0.64 5.10 15.91
CA SER A 48 0.12 4.37 14.87
C SER A 48 -0.43 2.95 14.71
N SER A 49 -0.67 2.50 13.47
CA SER A 49 -0.89 1.07 13.15
C SER A 49 0.44 0.39 12.86
N SER A 50 0.60 -0.88 13.25
CA SER A 50 1.77 -1.67 12.83
C SER A 50 1.46 -2.37 11.52
N ALA A 51 2.42 -2.34 10.59
CA ALA A 51 2.46 -3.28 9.48
C ALA A 51 3.15 -4.58 9.93
N THR A 52 2.74 -5.72 9.38
CA THR A 52 3.53 -6.95 9.49
C THR A 52 4.73 -6.85 8.53
N PRO A 53 5.97 -7.01 9.02
CA PRO A 53 7.15 -6.96 8.15
C PRO A 53 7.17 -8.14 7.18
N VAL A 54 7.68 -7.88 5.98
CA VAL A 54 7.96 -8.89 4.96
C VAL A 54 9.44 -8.81 4.63
N ASP A 55 10.07 -9.96 4.42
CA ASP A 55 11.49 -9.99 4.05
C ASP A 55 11.74 -9.11 2.82
N ASN A 56 12.84 -8.35 2.87
CA ASN A 56 13.27 -7.42 1.82
C ASN A 56 12.31 -6.25 1.51
N LEU A 57 11.39 -5.93 2.41
CA LEU A 57 10.49 -4.78 2.26
C LEU A 57 10.33 -4.04 3.59
N ASP A 58 10.76 -2.77 3.62
CA ASP A 58 10.46 -1.88 4.74
C ASP A 58 9.11 -1.22 4.51
N VAL A 59 8.17 -1.45 5.44
CA VAL A 59 6.83 -0.86 5.41
C VAL A 59 6.68 0.08 6.60
N SER A 60 6.39 1.35 6.35
CA SER A 60 6.11 2.29 7.44
C SER A 60 4.76 1.99 8.08
N SER A 61 4.62 2.33 9.37
CA SER A 61 3.30 2.42 9.99
C SER A 61 2.38 3.33 9.17
N LEU A 62 1.09 2.98 9.07
CA LEU A 62 0.10 3.98 8.67
C LEU A 62 0.04 5.05 9.74
N ALA A 63 0.22 6.30 9.33
CA ALA A 63 0.26 7.44 10.22
C ALA A 63 -0.58 8.59 9.63
N PRO A 64 -1.11 9.47 10.49
CA PRO A 64 -1.63 10.74 10.02
C PRO A 64 -0.49 11.58 9.42
N GLY A 65 -0.74 12.25 8.29
CA GLY A 65 0.18 13.23 7.71
C GLY A 65 0.26 14.51 8.53
N ASP A 66 0.57 15.64 7.88
CA ASP A 66 0.62 16.95 8.55
C ASP A 66 -0.79 17.52 8.81
N PHE A 67 -1.50 16.92 9.77
CA PHE A 67 -2.73 17.49 10.30
C PHE A 67 -2.39 18.71 11.16
N THR A 68 -2.12 19.84 10.50
CA THR A 68 -1.98 21.12 11.17
C THR A 68 -3.27 21.43 11.96
N GLY A 69 -3.15 21.68 13.27
CA GLY A 69 -4.29 21.95 14.16
C GLY A 69 -4.79 20.77 14.99
N ALA A 70 -3.93 19.81 15.33
CA ALA A 70 -4.22 18.71 16.26
C ALA A 70 -4.85 19.16 17.61
N ASP A 71 -4.62 20.41 18.02
CA ASP A 71 -5.05 20.95 19.32
C ASP A 71 -6.56 21.10 19.50
N ASP A 72 -7.37 21.13 18.43
CA ASP A 72 -8.82 21.34 18.51
C ASP A 72 -9.67 20.06 18.38
N GLY A 73 -9.05 18.87 18.48
CA GLY A 73 -9.76 17.59 18.35
C GLY A 73 -10.22 17.28 16.93
N ARG A 74 -9.55 17.88 15.94
CA ARG A 74 -9.75 17.70 14.49
C ARG A 74 -9.69 16.24 14.07
N TYR A 75 -8.64 15.56 14.51
CA TYR A 75 -8.42 14.15 14.24
C TYR A 75 -8.40 13.34 15.55
N GLY A 76 -8.54 12.03 15.41
CA GLY A 76 -8.21 11.11 16.49
C GLY A 76 -7.95 9.71 15.96
N SER A 77 -7.47 8.85 16.85
CA SER A 77 -7.40 7.42 16.61
C SER A 77 -8.16 6.68 17.71
N ASN A 78 -8.63 5.49 17.39
CA ASN A 78 -9.06 4.51 18.38
C ASN A 78 -8.73 3.10 17.88
N THR A 79 -9.17 2.09 18.63
CA THR A 79 -8.95 0.67 18.30
C THR A 79 -9.49 0.26 16.92
N ASN A 80 -10.35 1.08 16.32
CA ASN A 80 -10.93 0.80 15.01
C ASN A 80 -10.22 1.52 13.87
N GLY A 81 -9.34 2.50 14.11
CA GLY A 81 -8.68 3.25 13.04
C GLY A 81 -8.44 4.73 13.32
N TYR A 82 -8.02 5.45 12.28
CA TYR A 82 -7.95 6.91 12.27
C TYR A 82 -9.25 7.53 11.76
N PHE A 83 -9.61 8.67 12.33
CA PHE A 83 -10.72 9.47 11.88
C PHE A 83 -10.40 10.97 11.91
N SER A 84 -11.12 11.74 11.10
CA SER A 84 -11.20 13.20 11.20
C SER A 84 -12.66 13.62 11.35
N ARG A 85 -12.92 14.67 12.12
CA ARG A 85 -14.25 15.25 12.30
C ARG A 85 -14.57 16.21 11.15
N ALA A 86 -15.84 16.41 10.84
CA ALA A 86 -16.25 17.40 9.86
C ALA A 86 -16.05 18.83 10.37
N ALA A 87 -16.15 19.05 11.68
CA ALA A 87 -15.93 20.35 12.33
C ALA A 87 -15.49 20.21 13.81
N ASN A 88 -15.03 21.30 14.42
CA ASN A 88 -14.89 21.40 15.87
C ASN A 88 -16.24 21.64 16.56
N SER A 89 -16.23 21.74 17.89
CA SER A 89 -17.42 22.02 18.70
C SER A 89 -18.06 23.39 18.43
N THR A 90 -17.34 24.32 17.78
CA THR A 90 -17.84 25.65 17.38
C THR A 90 -18.29 25.71 15.91
N GLY A 91 -18.25 24.59 15.17
CA GLY A 91 -18.71 24.50 13.78
C GLY A 91 -17.66 24.89 12.73
N VAL A 92 -16.42 25.17 13.12
CA VAL A 92 -15.30 25.39 12.18
C VAL A 92 -14.98 24.07 11.53
N GLY A 93 -15.13 24.00 10.21
CA GLY A 93 -14.97 22.75 9.49
C GLY A 93 -13.51 22.33 9.33
N PHE A 94 -13.32 21.02 9.41
CA PHE A 94 -12.02 20.36 9.42
C PHE A 94 -11.81 19.46 8.22
N LEU A 95 -12.82 18.63 7.90
CA LEU A 95 -12.84 17.94 6.62
C LEU A 95 -13.12 18.92 5.50
N ALA A 96 -12.36 18.76 4.44
CA ALA A 96 -12.57 19.44 3.17
C ALA A 96 -13.98 19.19 2.63
N THR A 97 -14.53 20.15 1.90
CA THR A 97 -15.85 20.02 1.26
C THR A 97 -15.78 19.64 -0.21
N SER A 98 -14.56 19.59 -0.76
CA SER A 98 -14.29 19.18 -2.13
C SER A 98 -12.96 18.44 -2.19
N LYS A 99 -12.71 17.76 -3.31
CA LYS A 99 -11.44 17.10 -3.60
C LYS A 99 -10.27 18.09 -3.61
N ASP A 100 -10.43 19.23 -4.26
CA ASP A 100 -9.37 20.24 -4.40
C ASP A 100 -9.02 20.89 -3.04
N ASP A 101 -10.03 21.10 -2.20
CA ASP A 101 -9.84 21.56 -0.82
C ASP A 101 -9.09 20.50 0.01
N ALA A 102 -9.38 19.20 -0.18
CA ALA A 102 -8.70 18.12 0.55
C ALA A 102 -7.21 18.07 0.23
N LEU A 103 -6.87 18.29 -1.04
CA LEU A 103 -5.48 18.39 -1.48
C LEU A 103 -4.78 19.62 -0.91
N THR A 104 -5.47 20.77 -0.90
CA THR A 104 -4.93 22.03 -0.38
C THR A 104 -4.73 22.01 1.13
N LEU A 105 -5.66 21.39 1.87
CA LEU A 105 -5.60 21.27 3.32
C LEU A 105 -4.53 20.28 3.80
N GLY A 106 -4.18 19.28 2.98
CA GLY A 106 -3.17 18.29 3.34
C GLY A 106 -3.63 17.25 4.38
N ASP A 107 -4.94 17.11 4.58
CA ASP A 107 -5.49 16.10 5.51
C ASP A 107 -5.50 14.71 4.86
N TYR A 108 -4.48 13.92 5.15
CA TYR A 108 -4.37 12.55 4.67
C TYR A 108 -3.78 11.63 5.73
N VAL A 109 -4.01 10.33 5.59
CA VAL A 109 -3.18 9.31 6.24
C VAL A 109 -2.22 8.73 5.22
N GLU A 110 -1.00 8.41 5.65
CA GLU A 110 0.03 7.91 4.77
C GLU A 110 0.73 6.66 5.31
N PHE A 111 1.22 5.86 4.36
CA PHE A 111 2.19 4.82 4.59
C PHE A 111 3.15 4.77 3.40
N SER A 112 4.30 4.14 3.59
CA SER A 112 5.32 3.99 2.56
C SER A 112 5.84 2.57 2.51
N LEU A 113 6.29 2.19 1.31
CA LEU A 113 6.93 0.93 1.00
C LEU A 113 8.31 1.25 0.45
N THR A 114 9.33 0.62 1.00
CA THR A 114 10.70 0.77 0.51
C THR A 114 11.28 -0.62 0.28
N PRO A 115 11.40 -1.07 -0.99
CA PRO A 115 12.15 -2.28 -1.29
C PRO A 115 13.57 -2.17 -0.74
N THR A 116 14.09 -3.24 -0.15
CA THR A 116 15.46 -3.29 0.35
C THR A 116 16.29 -4.27 -0.49
N ASN A 117 17.62 -4.28 -0.31
CA ASN A 117 18.52 -5.21 -1.00
C ASN A 117 18.53 -5.13 -2.54
N SER A 118 18.11 -4.01 -3.12
CA SER A 118 17.91 -3.85 -4.57
C SER A 118 16.83 -4.76 -5.16
N ASP A 119 15.92 -5.25 -4.33
CA ASP A 119 14.76 -6.00 -4.77
C ASP A 119 13.76 -5.09 -5.49
N VAL A 120 12.93 -5.72 -6.29
CA VAL A 120 11.90 -5.06 -7.09
C VAL A 120 10.53 -5.51 -6.62
N LEU A 121 9.64 -4.55 -6.43
CA LEU A 121 8.29 -4.71 -5.90
C LEU A 121 7.25 -4.58 -7.01
N SER A 122 6.30 -5.51 -7.05
CA SER A 122 5.14 -5.45 -7.94
C SER A 122 3.87 -5.57 -7.12
N LEU A 123 2.99 -4.59 -7.20
CA LEU A 123 1.77 -4.55 -6.39
C LEU A 123 0.60 -5.19 -7.14
N ASP A 124 -0.21 -5.96 -6.41
CA ASP A 124 -1.40 -6.59 -6.97
C ASP A 124 -2.67 -5.88 -6.51
N LYS A 125 -2.83 -5.67 -5.20
CA LYS A 125 -4.09 -5.18 -4.64
C LYS A 125 -3.90 -4.44 -3.33
N LEU A 126 -4.63 -3.33 -3.15
CA LEU A 126 -4.81 -2.66 -1.87
C LEU A 126 -6.28 -2.77 -1.44
N THR A 127 -6.50 -3.35 -0.26
CA THR A 127 -7.82 -3.45 0.37
C THR A 127 -7.88 -2.50 1.55
N LEU A 128 -8.69 -1.46 1.44
CA LEU A 128 -8.91 -0.45 2.46
C LEU A 128 -10.23 -0.68 3.21
N LYS A 129 -10.22 -0.43 4.52
CA LYS A 129 -11.44 -0.33 5.33
C LYS A 129 -11.73 1.15 5.60
N LEU A 130 -12.60 1.74 4.79
CA LEU A 130 -12.92 3.17 4.81
C LEU A 130 -14.34 3.37 5.35
N GLY A 131 -14.68 4.53 5.90
CA GLY A 131 -16.04 4.65 6.39
C GLY A 131 -16.42 6.00 6.98
N ASN A 132 -17.58 6.01 7.62
CA ASN A 132 -18.02 7.16 8.39
C ASN A 132 -18.52 6.76 9.77
N GLN A 133 -18.57 7.75 10.64
CA GLN A 133 -19.20 7.62 11.94
C GLN A 133 -19.99 8.88 12.24
N ARG A 134 -21.16 8.69 12.84
CA ARG A 134 -21.80 9.75 13.61
C ARG A 134 -21.47 9.55 15.08
N GLY A 135 -20.62 10.41 15.62
CA GLY A 135 -20.30 10.46 17.04
C GLY A 135 -21.53 10.80 17.89
N SER A 136 -21.39 10.65 19.20
CA SER A 136 -22.46 10.98 20.13
C SER A 136 -22.84 12.46 20.01
N VAL A 137 -24.13 12.72 19.90
CA VAL A 137 -24.72 14.05 19.95
C VAL A 137 -25.74 14.09 21.07
N SER A 138 -25.83 15.24 21.73
CA SER A 138 -26.89 15.51 22.69
C SER A 138 -28.25 15.20 22.04
N THR A 139 -29.24 14.84 22.85
CA THR A 139 -30.58 14.56 22.33
C THR A 139 -31.21 15.79 21.68
N GLU A 140 -30.72 17.01 21.88
CA GLU A 140 -31.37 18.23 21.41
C GLU A 140 -30.90 18.70 20.03
N THR A 141 -29.79 18.17 19.51
CA THR A 141 -29.21 18.65 18.25
C THR A 141 -29.56 17.72 17.09
N ALA A 142 -30.16 18.29 16.04
CA ALA A 142 -30.31 17.60 14.77
C ALA A 142 -28.96 17.51 14.05
N VAL A 143 -28.68 16.39 13.37
CA VAL A 143 -27.46 16.25 12.57
C VAL A 143 -27.87 15.92 11.14
N ALA A 144 -27.44 16.76 10.20
CA ALA A 144 -27.70 16.57 8.78
C ALA A 144 -27.13 15.24 8.27
N ALA A 145 -27.73 14.74 7.20
CA ALA A 145 -27.14 13.65 6.45
C ALA A 145 -25.79 14.09 5.87
N PHE A 146 -24.87 13.15 5.73
CA PHE A 146 -23.57 13.42 5.15
C PHE A 146 -23.03 12.20 4.43
N THR A 147 -22.22 12.48 3.41
CA THR A 147 -21.46 11.52 2.64
C THR A 147 -19.98 11.85 2.79
N VAL A 148 -19.16 10.84 3.03
CA VAL A 148 -17.70 10.98 3.00
C VAL A 148 -17.20 10.30 1.74
N HIS A 149 -16.41 11.03 0.97
CA HIS A 149 -15.73 10.58 -0.24
C HIS A 149 -14.26 10.36 0.07
N PHE A 150 -13.66 9.30 -0.48
CA PHE A 150 -12.26 8.95 -0.26
C PHE A 150 -11.53 8.81 -1.57
N PHE A 151 -10.23 9.13 -1.57
CA PHE A 151 -9.37 8.90 -2.72
C PHE A 151 -7.93 8.63 -2.27
N VAL A 152 -7.19 7.87 -3.07
CA VAL A 152 -5.80 7.46 -2.78
C VAL A 152 -4.88 8.06 -3.84
N ARG A 153 -3.64 8.40 -3.48
CA ARG A 153 -2.60 8.87 -4.40
C ARG A 153 -1.27 8.20 -4.06
N ALA A 154 -0.46 7.91 -5.07
CA ALA A 154 0.91 7.43 -4.90
C ALA A 154 1.94 8.54 -5.19
N SER A 155 3.17 8.38 -4.69
CA SER A 155 4.24 9.38 -4.79
C SER A 155 5.06 9.32 -6.09
N PHE A 156 4.66 8.53 -7.08
CA PHE A 156 5.44 8.33 -8.32
C PHE A 156 5.69 9.63 -9.10
N ASP A 157 4.79 10.60 -8.95
CA ASP A 157 4.84 11.89 -9.62
C ASP A 157 4.77 13.07 -8.65
N ASP A 158 5.30 12.90 -7.44
CA ASP A 158 5.19 13.87 -6.34
C ASP A 158 3.74 14.24 -6.01
N PHE A 159 2.84 13.27 -6.16
CA PHE A 159 1.41 13.44 -5.95
C PHE A 159 0.85 14.58 -6.82
N GLN A 160 1.13 14.60 -8.12
CA GLN A 160 0.66 15.65 -9.04
C GLN A 160 -0.48 15.19 -9.97
N SER A 161 -0.49 13.95 -10.43
CA SER A 161 -1.52 13.46 -11.36
C SER A 161 -2.83 13.20 -10.64
N TYR A 162 -3.91 13.72 -11.24
CA TYR A 162 -5.29 13.59 -10.75
C TYR A 162 -5.96 12.28 -11.17
N GLN A 163 -5.39 11.54 -12.14
CA GLN A 163 -6.03 10.39 -12.79
C GLN A 163 -6.05 9.11 -11.95
N GLU A 164 -5.27 9.03 -10.88
CA GLU A 164 -5.23 7.86 -9.99
C GLU A 164 -6.32 7.91 -8.92
N LEU A 165 -7.58 8.10 -9.30
CA LEU A 165 -8.68 7.81 -8.39
C LEU A 165 -8.77 6.29 -8.26
N ILE A 166 -7.99 5.73 -7.34
CA ILE A 166 -7.84 4.27 -7.28
C ILE A 166 -9.12 3.60 -6.76
N ALA A 167 -9.91 4.34 -5.96
CA ALA A 167 -11.29 4.03 -5.67
C ALA A 167 -12.02 5.26 -5.10
N ASP A 168 -13.32 5.35 -5.37
CA ASP A 168 -14.24 6.27 -4.70
C ASP A 168 -15.25 5.43 -3.91
N THR A 169 -15.44 5.78 -2.64
CA THR A 169 -16.49 5.19 -1.84
C THR A 169 -17.19 6.26 -1.05
N THR A 170 -18.51 6.18 -1.09
CA THR A 170 -19.39 7.02 -0.31
C THR A 170 -19.88 6.22 0.88
N SER A 171 -19.60 6.69 2.09
CA SER A 171 -20.34 6.25 3.26
C SER A 171 -21.38 7.32 3.58
N SER A 172 -22.66 6.96 3.58
CA SER A 172 -23.77 7.87 3.87
C SER A 172 -24.40 7.59 5.24
N ARG A 173 -24.74 8.63 5.99
CA ARG A 173 -25.55 8.52 7.22
C ARG A 173 -26.81 9.36 7.07
N SER A 174 -27.98 8.77 7.32
CA SER A 174 -29.25 9.50 7.36
C SER A 174 -29.25 10.53 8.50
N ALA A 175 -30.02 11.60 8.33
CA ALA A 175 -30.16 12.64 9.34
C ALA A 175 -30.61 12.08 10.71
N LYS A 176 -30.19 12.72 11.80
CA LYS A 176 -30.74 12.50 13.15
C LYS A 176 -31.66 13.65 13.48
N ALA A 177 -32.92 13.36 13.81
CA ALA A 177 -33.84 14.37 14.32
C ALA A 177 -33.45 14.78 15.75
N ALA A 178 -33.69 16.04 16.09
CA ALA A 178 -33.68 16.48 17.48
C ALA A 178 -34.70 15.66 18.30
N GLY A 179 -34.36 15.34 19.54
CA GLY A 179 -35.11 14.51 20.48
C GLY A 179 -34.88 12.99 20.34
N ALA A 180 -34.23 12.52 19.26
CA ALA A 180 -34.03 11.08 19.06
C ALA A 180 -33.02 10.49 20.05
N SER A 181 -33.49 9.61 20.94
CA SER A 181 -32.64 8.84 21.84
C SER A 181 -31.91 7.73 21.06
N GLY A 182 -30.58 7.70 21.21
CA GLY A 182 -29.73 6.71 20.56
C GLY A 182 -28.27 7.04 20.86
N SER A 183 -27.66 6.26 21.75
CA SER A 183 -26.24 6.36 22.12
C SER A 183 -25.32 5.62 21.14
N GLY A 184 -25.83 5.20 19.99
CA GLY A 184 -25.10 4.38 19.04
C GLY A 184 -24.05 5.17 18.27
N THR A 185 -22.83 5.21 18.79
CA THR A 185 -21.63 5.42 17.98
C THR A 185 -21.47 4.19 17.07
N SER A 186 -22.23 4.15 15.99
CA SER A 186 -22.05 3.11 14.98
C SER A 186 -21.00 3.59 13.98
N VAL A 187 -19.91 2.84 13.84
CA VAL A 187 -18.99 2.98 12.71
C VAL A 187 -19.59 2.21 11.54
N SER A 188 -19.69 2.82 10.37
CA SER A 188 -19.98 2.10 9.12
C SER A 188 -18.69 2.03 8.33
N LEU A 189 -18.11 0.83 8.25
CA LEU A 189 -16.93 0.56 7.42
C LEU A 189 -17.36 -0.15 6.14
N SER A 190 -16.93 0.39 5.02
CA SER A 190 -16.97 -0.21 3.70
C SER A 190 -15.59 -0.80 3.38
N THR A 191 -15.57 -1.90 2.63
CA THR A 191 -14.34 -2.45 2.09
C THR A 191 -14.18 -1.94 0.68
N VAL A 192 -13.04 -1.35 0.39
CA VAL A 192 -12.69 -0.83 -0.92
C VAL A 192 -11.47 -1.59 -1.40
N THR A 193 -11.49 -2.02 -2.64
CA THR A 193 -10.41 -2.79 -3.23
C THR A 193 -9.93 -2.09 -4.48
N ILE A 194 -8.63 -1.86 -4.50
CA ILE A 194 -7.85 -1.23 -5.54
C ILE A 194 -7.04 -2.33 -6.23
N ASP A 195 -7.16 -2.45 -7.55
CA ASP A 195 -6.40 -3.42 -8.36
C ASP A 195 -5.23 -2.72 -9.05
N PHE A 196 -4.01 -3.09 -8.68
CA PHE A 196 -2.76 -2.55 -9.21
C PHE A 196 -2.15 -3.42 -10.31
N ALA A 197 -2.59 -4.67 -10.45
CA ALA A 197 -1.94 -5.64 -11.34
C ALA A 197 -1.97 -5.19 -12.82
N SER A 198 -2.92 -4.34 -13.19
CA SER A 198 -3.05 -3.78 -14.54
C SER A 198 -2.36 -2.43 -14.75
N LEU A 199 -1.80 -1.82 -13.69
CA LEU A 199 -1.22 -0.49 -13.72
C LEU A 199 0.30 -0.59 -13.76
N ALA A 200 0.91 -0.17 -14.88
CA ALA A 200 2.34 -0.33 -15.14
C ALA A 200 3.23 0.35 -14.10
N ASP A 201 2.82 1.53 -13.60
CA ASP A 201 3.59 2.30 -12.60
C ASP A 201 3.69 1.58 -11.24
N PHE A 202 2.79 0.63 -10.98
CA PHE A 202 2.77 -0.19 -9.77
C PHE A 202 3.50 -1.53 -9.95
N GLN A 203 4.17 -1.71 -11.08
CA GLN A 203 4.97 -2.88 -11.40
C GLN A 203 6.45 -2.51 -11.45
N ASN A 204 7.29 -3.42 -10.97
CA ASN A 204 8.73 -3.28 -10.95
C ASN A 204 9.26 -2.03 -10.21
N ILE A 205 8.66 -1.67 -9.08
CA ILE A 205 9.06 -0.57 -8.21
C ILE A 205 10.38 -0.92 -7.52
N ASP A 206 11.43 -0.13 -7.76
CA ASP A 206 12.76 -0.28 -7.15
C ASP A 206 13.12 0.88 -6.20
N THR A 207 12.24 1.86 -6.05
CA THR A 207 12.38 3.01 -5.15
C THR A 207 11.29 3.03 -4.08
N SER A 208 11.49 3.86 -3.04
CA SER A 208 10.45 4.11 -2.04
C SER A 208 9.20 4.72 -2.69
N VAL A 209 8.02 4.20 -2.35
CA VAL A 209 6.72 4.74 -2.75
C VAL A 209 5.87 5.01 -1.52
N ALA A 210 5.28 6.20 -1.45
CA ALA A 210 4.33 6.59 -0.42
C ALA A 210 2.91 6.66 -0.98
N PHE A 211 1.95 6.22 -0.18
CA PHE A 211 0.53 6.26 -0.46
C PHE A 211 -0.14 7.24 0.49
N ARG A 212 -0.94 8.15 -0.04
CA ARG A 212 -1.75 9.10 0.74
C ARG A 212 -3.23 8.84 0.50
N ILE A 213 -3.97 8.70 1.58
CA ILE A 213 -5.42 8.48 1.57
C ILE A 213 -6.07 9.75 2.09
N TYR A 214 -6.83 10.41 1.21
CA TYR A 214 -7.54 11.65 1.48
C TYR A 214 -9.03 11.37 1.67
N ALA A 215 -9.71 12.32 2.34
CA ALA A 215 -11.16 12.31 2.44
C ALA A 215 -11.73 13.73 2.35
N PHE A 216 -12.93 13.85 1.79
CA PHE A 216 -13.75 15.06 1.85
C PHE A 216 -15.19 14.72 2.17
N ILE A 217 -15.93 15.68 2.73
CA ILE A 217 -17.30 15.50 3.19
C ILE A 217 -18.26 16.33 2.34
N GLU A 218 -19.35 15.71 1.95
CA GLU A 218 -20.51 16.35 1.35
C GLU A 218 -21.65 16.38 2.37
N THR A 219 -22.04 17.57 2.81
CA THR A 219 -23.16 17.78 3.74
C THR A 219 -23.68 19.20 3.64
N THR A 220 -24.95 19.40 4.01
CA THR A 220 -25.55 20.74 4.09
C THR A 220 -25.13 21.51 5.34
N GLU A 221 -24.66 20.82 6.38
CA GLU A 221 -24.24 21.39 7.65
C GLU A 221 -23.11 20.57 8.25
N ARG A 222 -22.05 21.24 8.70
CA ARG A 222 -20.91 20.58 9.35
C ARG A 222 -21.11 20.52 10.86
N HIS A 223 -20.98 19.33 11.41
CA HIS A 223 -21.10 19.08 12.84
C HIS A 223 -19.92 18.24 13.36
N SER A 224 -19.46 18.50 14.58
CA SER A 224 -18.32 17.78 15.19
C SER A 224 -18.55 16.28 15.40
N SER A 225 -19.80 15.84 15.32
CA SER A 225 -20.17 14.44 15.35
C SER A 225 -20.09 13.75 14.00
N GLN A 226 -20.01 14.46 12.88
CA GLN A 226 -19.81 13.84 11.58
C GLN A 226 -18.31 13.54 11.46
N MET A 227 -17.96 12.31 11.11
CA MET A 227 -16.56 11.86 11.10
C MET A 227 -16.30 11.00 9.89
N ALA A 228 -15.18 11.25 9.22
CA ALA A 228 -14.59 10.39 8.21
C ALA A 228 -13.64 9.41 8.90
N TYR A 229 -13.80 8.11 8.63
CA TYR A 229 -12.87 7.06 9.05
C TYR A 229 -11.94 6.74 7.88
N PHE A 230 -10.68 7.13 8.02
CA PHE A 230 -9.69 7.10 6.95
C PHE A 230 -9.18 5.69 6.68
N VAL A 231 -8.92 4.91 7.72
CA VAL A 231 -8.49 3.51 7.59
C VAL A 231 -8.87 2.77 8.86
N GLY A 232 -9.46 1.59 8.71
CA GLY A 232 -9.72 0.66 9.80
C GLY A 232 -8.90 -0.63 9.76
N LYS A 233 -9.00 -1.40 10.84
CA LYS A 233 -8.34 -2.70 11.02
C LYS A 233 -8.60 -3.65 9.84
N GLY A 234 -7.53 -4.32 9.39
CA GLY A 234 -7.61 -5.25 8.27
C GLY A 234 -7.45 -4.55 6.91
N THR A 235 -6.72 -3.44 6.89
CA THR A 235 -6.25 -2.84 5.66
C THR A 235 -5.03 -3.58 5.19
N GLU A 236 -5.04 -4.05 3.95
CA GLU A 236 -4.12 -5.05 3.44
C GLU A 236 -3.60 -4.65 2.07
N LEU A 237 -2.29 -4.78 1.87
CA LEU A 237 -1.63 -4.67 0.58
C LEU A 237 -1.04 -6.02 0.18
N THR A 238 -1.32 -6.47 -1.03
CA THR A 238 -0.74 -7.69 -1.61
C THR A 238 0.08 -7.38 -2.85
N GLY A 239 1.06 -8.23 -3.12
CA GLY A 239 1.98 -8.09 -4.24
C GLY A 239 3.10 -9.10 -4.18
N THR A 240 4.17 -8.84 -4.93
CA THR A 240 5.34 -9.69 -5.07
C THR A 240 6.61 -8.89 -4.86
N VAL A 241 7.61 -9.51 -4.23
CA VAL A 241 8.97 -8.96 -4.08
C VAL A 241 9.90 -9.93 -4.79
N THR A 242 10.65 -9.44 -5.77
CA THR A 242 11.55 -10.24 -6.58
C THR A 242 12.96 -9.71 -6.46
N ALA A 243 13.89 -10.58 -6.07
CA ALA A 243 15.30 -10.22 -6.03
C ALA A 243 15.84 -9.91 -7.43
N VAL A 244 16.51 -8.77 -7.57
CA VAL A 244 17.25 -8.45 -8.80
C VAL A 244 18.58 -9.20 -8.75
N PRO A 245 18.88 -10.07 -9.73
CA PRO A 245 20.16 -10.76 -9.73
C PRO A 245 21.31 -9.76 -9.77
N GLU A 246 22.23 -9.86 -8.82
CA GLU A 246 23.40 -8.99 -8.77
C GLU A 246 24.18 -9.05 -10.11
N PRO A 247 24.81 -7.94 -10.55
CA PRO A 247 25.61 -7.93 -11.78
C PRO A 247 26.68 -9.03 -11.83
N ALA A 248 27.24 -9.42 -10.67
CA ALA A 248 28.20 -10.50 -10.57
C ALA A 248 27.62 -11.86 -11.04
N THR A 249 26.34 -12.11 -10.78
CA THR A 249 25.62 -13.30 -11.24
C THR A 249 25.63 -13.36 -12.77
N TRP A 250 25.34 -12.24 -13.43
CA TRP A 250 25.39 -12.13 -14.89
C TRP A 250 26.79 -12.29 -15.44
N VAL A 251 27.81 -11.73 -14.78
CA VAL A 251 29.22 -11.87 -15.18
C VAL A 251 29.68 -13.32 -15.06
N ILE A 252 29.32 -14.01 -13.98
CA ILE A 252 29.65 -15.43 -13.78
C ILE A 252 28.96 -16.28 -14.85
N LEU A 253 27.68 -16.04 -15.12
CA LEU A 253 26.93 -16.74 -16.17
C LEU A 253 27.53 -16.50 -17.57
N ALA A 254 27.85 -15.24 -17.89
CA ALA A 254 28.50 -14.90 -19.16
C ALA A 254 29.90 -15.51 -19.27
N GLY A 255 30.67 -15.54 -18.17
CA GLY A 255 31.98 -16.17 -18.10
C GLY A 255 31.92 -17.69 -18.34
N ILE A 256 30.96 -18.37 -17.72
CA ILE A 256 30.71 -19.81 -17.93
C ILE A 256 30.31 -20.08 -19.39
N ALA A 257 29.43 -19.26 -19.96
CA ALA A 257 29.03 -19.38 -21.36
C ALA A 257 30.20 -19.14 -22.32
N GLY A 258 31.01 -18.10 -22.07
CA GLY A 258 32.20 -17.79 -22.86
C GLY A 258 33.23 -18.92 -22.82
N LEU A 259 33.48 -19.50 -21.64
CA LEU A 259 34.35 -20.66 -21.48
C LEU A 259 33.84 -21.87 -22.27
N ALA A 260 32.54 -22.15 -22.20
CA ALA A 260 31.91 -23.24 -22.95
C ALA A 260 32.08 -23.06 -24.47
N VAL A 261 31.86 -21.85 -24.99
CA VAL A 261 32.06 -21.55 -26.42
C VAL A 261 33.52 -21.67 -26.84
N ALA A 262 34.46 -21.17 -26.02
CA ALA A 262 35.90 -21.28 -26.30
C ALA A 262 36.35 -22.76 -26.33
N CYS A 263 35.83 -23.59 -25.42
CA CYS A 263 36.05 -25.03 -25.41
C CYS A 263 35.46 -25.74 -26.63
N LEU A 264 34.34 -25.27 -27.18
CA LEU A 264 33.74 -25.80 -28.40
C LEU A 264 34.51 -25.38 -29.67
N ARG A 265 35.02 -24.14 -29.75
CA ARG A 265 35.78 -23.63 -30.92
C ARG A 265 37.18 -24.20 -31.08
N ARG A 266 37.82 -24.67 -30.00
CA ARG A 266 39.16 -25.29 -30.06
C ARG A 266 39.13 -26.77 -30.47
N ARG A 267 37.95 -27.33 -30.75
CA ARG A 267 37.78 -28.68 -31.30
C ARG A 267 37.64 -28.63 -32.81
#